data_AF-Q2H4G4-F1
#
_entry.id   AF-Q2H4G4-F1
#
_cell.length_a   1.000
_cell.length_b   1.000
_cell.length_c   1.000
_cell.angle_alpha   90.00
_cell.angle_beta   90.00
_cell.angle_gamma   90.00
#
_symmetry.space_group_name_H-M   'P 1'
#
loop_
_entity.id
_entity.type
_entity.pdbx_description
1 polymer ?
#
loop_
_entity_poly.entity_id
_entity_poly.type
_entity_poly.pdbx_seq_one_letter_code
_entity_poly.pdbx_strand_id
1 'polypeptide(L)'
;MTTEEQSKKRKVQDDDKPRKKQKKQKKVREDEGDLDVEAGLNRAFERMDGQLAADYIAQKTRRFGTDLSPVELSDLYISANHIKDSTSWEKPRSLENLADFLEAFAGESEKLDRAPKKNGSPHTLIVAGAGLRAADLVRYERLLKLSRPS
;
A
#
# COMPACT_ATOMS: atom_id res chain seq x y z
N MET A 1 -14.50 53.57 48.20
CA MET A 1 -15.44 54.28 47.30
C MET A 1 -15.57 53.44 46.05
N THR A 2 -16.81 53.06 45.76
CA THR A 2 -17.31 52.18 44.70
C THR A 2 -17.41 52.90 43.34
N THR A 3 -17.30 52.14 42.24
CA THR A 3 -17.90 52.37 40.90
C THR A 3 -17.64 51.09 40.08
N GLU A 4 -18.59 50.16 40.02
CA GLU A 4 -19.63 49.98 38.98
C GLU A 4 -19.12 49.40 37.63
N GLU A 5 -19.32 48.09 37.51
CA GLU A 5 -19.90 47.31 36.41
C GLU A 5 -20.16 47.98 35.04
N GLN A 6 -19.75 47.32 33.94
CA GLN A 6 -20.67 47.01 32.84
C GLN A 6 -20.10 45.99 31.83
N SER A 7 -20.83 44.90 31.71
CA SER A 7 -20.71 43.82 30.73
C SER A 7 -21.03 44.31 29.31
N LYS A 8 -20.18 43.97 28.34
CA LYS A 8 -20.49 44.18 26.91
C LYS A 8 -20.15 42.93 26.10
N LYS A 9 -21.17 42.07 25.97
CA LYS A 9 -21.28 41.00 24.96
C LYS A 9 -20.89 41.56 23.59
N ARG A 10 -19.88 40.97 22.93
CA ARG A 10 -19.58 41.24 21.52
C ARG A 10 -19.93 40.03 20.66
N LYS A 11 -21.01 40.26 19.90
CA LYS A 11 -21.53 39.64 18.67
C LYS A 11 -20.76 38.46 18.07
N VAL A 12 -21.49 37.36 17.94
CA VAL A 12 -21.33 36.34 16.89
C VAL A 12 -21.32 37.04 15.54
N GLN A 13 -20.19 36.99 14.83
CA GLN A 13 -20.14 37.31 13.40
C GLN A 13 -20.54 36.05 12.64
N ASP A 14 -21.81 36.07 12.25
CA ASP A 14 -22.31 35.40 11.06
C ASP A 14 -21.59 36.00 9.85
N ASP A 15 -20.63 35.27 9.29
CA ASP A 15 -19.98 35.59 8.01
C ASP A 15 -20.21 34.39 7.09
N ASP A 16 -21.46 34.28 6.64
CA ASP A 16 -21.92 33.45 5.54
C ASP A 16 -21.25 33.92 4.23
N LYS A 17 -20.00 33.49 4.04
CA LYS A 17 -19.30 33.58 2.76
C LYS A 17 -18.85 32.18 2.37
N PRO A 18 -19.33 31.62 1.25
CA PRO A 18 -18.84 30.35 0.76
C PRO A 18 -17.38 30.55 0.33
N ARG A 19 -16.44 30.19 1.21
CA ARG A 19 -15.04 30.01 0.86
C ARG A 19 -15.01 28.94 -0.22
N LYS A 20 -14.97 29.36 -1.49
CA LYS A 20 -14.65 28.53 -2.63
C LYS A 20 -13.31 27.87 -2.34
N LYS A 21 -13.34 26.66 -1.77
CA LYS A 21 -12.18 25.79 -1.63
C LYS A 21 -11.70 25.51 -3.04
N GLN A 22 -10.72 26.29 -3.49
CA GLN A 22 -9.93 25.93 -4.66
C GLN A 22 -9.32 24.56 -4.34
N LYS A 23 -9.95 23.50 -4.85
CA LYS A 23 -9.34 22.17 -4.93
C LYS A 23 -8.13 22.34 -5.85
N LYS A 24 -7.00 22.78 -5.29
CA LYS A 24 -5.69 22.49 -5.87
C LYS A 24 -5.61 20.97 -5.85
N GLN A 25 -5.97 20.36 -6.97
CA GLN A 25 -5.58 18.99 -7.28
C GLN A 25 -4.05 19.02 -7.26
N LYS A 26 -3.48 18.74 -6.09
CA LYS A 26 -2.07 18.39 -5.96
C LYS A 26 -1.98 17.06 -6.70
N LYS A 27 -1.74 17.11 -8.01
CA LYS A 27 -1.25 15.96 -8.78
C LYS A 27 0.02 15.58 -8.05
N VAL A 28 -0.08 14.59 -7.15
CA VAL A 28 1.08 13.87 -6.67
C VAL A 28 1.68 13.33 -7.96
N ARG A 29 2.79 13.94 -8.38
CA ARG A 29 3.61 13.43 -9.46
C ARG A 29 4.06 12.06 -8.97
N GLU A 30 3.40 11.01 -9.43
CA GLU A 30 4.09 9.74 -9.56
C GLU A 30 5.23 10.08 -10.52
N ASP A 31 6.48 10.01 -10.04
CA ASP A 31 7.64 10.42 -10.81
C ASP A 31 7.67 9.52 -12.05
N GLU A 32 7.38 10.08 -13.23
CA GLU A 32 7.20 9.31 -14.47
C GLU A 32 8.46 8.49 -14.81
N GLY A 33 9.62 8.83 -14.22
CA GLY A 33 10.88 8.08 -14.35
C GLY A 33 10.95 6.79 -13.54
N ASP A 34 10.06 6.56 -12.58
CA ASP A 34 10.00 5.31 -11.80
C ASP A 34 9.00 4.30 -12.39
N LEU A 35 8.21 4.70 -13.39
CA LEU A 35 7.31 3.80 -14.12
C LEU A 35 7.99 3.32 -15.39
N ASP A 36 8.47 2.08 -15.37
CA ASP A 36 8.94 1.41 -16.57
C ASP A 36 7.74 0.89 -17.36
N VAL A 37 7.27 1.70 -18.31
CA VAL A 37 6.08 1.40 -19.12
C VAL A 37 6.32 0.21 -20.05
N GLU A 38 7.56 0.01 -20.51
CA GLU A 38 7.93 -1.08 -21.43
C GLU A 38 8.00 -2.42 -20.70
N ALA A 39 8.60 -2.45 -19.51
CA ALA A 39 8.60 -3.64 -18.66
C ALA A 39 7.30 -3.83 -17.86
N GLY A 40 6.42 -2.81 -17.82
CA GLY A 40 5.22 -2.80 -16.98
C GLY A 40 5.54 -2.80 -15.48
N LEU A 41 6.73 -2.34 -15.08
CA LEU A 41 7.24 -2.39 -13.71
C LEU A 41 7.24 -1.00 -13.07
N ASN A 42 6.94 -0.96 -11.77
CA ASN A 42 7.08 0.25 -10.98
C ASN A 42 8.35 0.13 -10.12
N ARG A 43 9.40 0.82 -10.57
CA ARG A 43 10.74 0.85 -9.94
C ARG A 43 10.76 1.68 -8.66
N ALA A 44 9.74 2.49 -8.38
CA ALA A 44 9.67 3.23 -7.11
C ALA A 44 9.68 2.28 -5.92
N PHE A 45 9.02 1.12 -6.04
CA PHE A 45 8.96 0.12 -4.97
C PHE A 45 10.30 -0.55 -4.68
N GLU A 46 11.26 -0.52 -5.60
CA GLU A 46 12.59 -1.08 -5.38
C GLU A 46 13.35 -0.33 -4.27
N ARG A 47 13.06 0.96 -4.13
CA ARG A 47 13.75 1.88 -3.21
C ARG A 47 12.95 2.18 -1.95
N MET A 48 11.73 1.63 -1.82
CA MET A 48 10.88 1.85 -0.65
C MET A 48 11.28 0.88 0.46
N ASP A 49 11.74 1.44 1.59
CA ASP A 49 11.86 0.71 2.84
C ASP A 49 10.46 0.44 3.45
N GLY A 50 10.40 -0.43 4.47
CA GLY A 50 9.12 -0.81 5.10
C GLY A 50 8.33 0.39 5.63
N GLN A 51 9.01 1.43 6.09
CA GLN A 51 8.38 2.66 6.58
C GLN A 51 7.77 3.47 5.45
N LEU A 52 8.50 3.71 4.36
CA LEU A 52 7.99 4.44 3.19
C LEU A 52 6.85 3.68 2.50
N ALA A 53 6.90 2.35 2.49
CA ALA A 53 5.81 1.51 1.99
C ALA A 53 4.54 1.64 2.83
N ALA A 54 4.66 1.62 4.17
CA ALA A 54 3.52 1.82 5.07
C ALA A 54 2.86 3.19 4.86
N ASP A 55 3.67 4.25 4.78
CA ASP A 55 3.19 5.61 4.51
C ASP A 55 2.51 5.73 3.13
N TYR A 56 3.09 5.10 2.10
CA TYR A 56 2.51 5.06 0.76
C TYR A 56 1.13 4.38 0.76
N ILE A 57 1.00 3.23 1.42
CA ILE A 57 -0.28 2.53 1.56
C ILE A 57 -1.30 3.40 2.30
N ALA A 58 -0.92 3.99 3.44
CA ALA A 58 -1.80 4.87 4.21
C ALA A 58 -2.28 6.08 3.39
N GLN A 59 -1.41 6.68 2.57
CA GLN A 59 -1.79 7.76 1.67
C GLN A 59 -2.80 7.31 0.61
N LYS A 60 -2.60 6.13 -0.01
CA LYS A 60 -3.54 5.58 -0.99
C LYS A 60 -4.87 5.21 -0.33
N THR A 61 -4.86 4.57 0.84
CA THR A 61 -6.07 4.23 1.60
C THR A 61 -6.89 5.48 1.93
N ARG A 62 -6.27 6.56 2.40
CA ARG A 62 -6.97 7.84 2.64
C ARG A 62 -7.50 8.50 1.36
N ARG A 63 -6.80 8.32 0.23
CA ARG A 63 -7.20 8.91 -1.05
C ARG A 63 -8.44 8.23 -1.64
N PHE A 64 -8.52 6.91 -1.53
CA PHE A 64 -9.63 6.12 -2.08
C PHE A 64 -10.74 5.86 -1.08
N GLY A 65 -10.44 5.91 0.22
CA GLY A 65 -11.38 5.78 1.33
C GLY A 65 -12.05 7.10 1.70
N THR A 66 -12.66 7.81 0.74
CA THR A 66 -13.32 9.10 1.00
C THR A 66 -14.55 9.00 1.88
N ASP A 67 -15.11 7.80 1.98
CA ASP A 67 -16.37 7.53 2.66
C ASP A 67 -16.16 6.92 4.05
N LEU A 68 -14.90 6.69 4.44
CA LEU A 68 -14.51 6.11 5.73
C LEU A 68 -14.27 7.21 6.76
N SER A 69 -14.70 6.96 7.99
CA SER A 69 -14.42 7.83 9.13
C SER A 69 -12.93 7.80 9.51
N PRO A 70 -12.43 8.84 10.22
CA PRO A 70 -11.04 8.84 10.71
C PRO A 70 -10.68 7.63 11.58
N VAL A 71 -11.67 7.06 12.29
CA VAL A 71 -11.48 5.89 13.15
C VAL A 71 -11.29 4.63 12.29
N GLU A 72 -12.10 4.44 11.25
CA GLU A 72 -11.99 3.30 10.33
C GLU A 72 -10.70 3.37 9.51
N LEU A 73 -10.30 4.57 9.07
CA LEU A 73 -9.01 4.77 8.39
C LEU A 73 -7.80 4.43 9.29
N SER A 74 -7.95 4.59 10.61
CA SER A 74 -6.90 4.23 11.56
C SER A 74 -6.86 2.73 11.82
N ASP A 75 -8.01 2.05 11.75
CA ASP A 75 -8.11 0.59 11.87
C ASP A 75 -7.48 -0.12 10.65
N LEU A 76 -7.61 0.47 9.46
CA LEU A 76 -6.99 -0.03 8.23
C LEU A 76 -5.49 0.29 8.11
N TYR A 77 -4.88 0.93 9.12
CA TYR A 77 -3.47 1.30 9.06
C TYR A 77 -2.56 0.08 9.19
N ILE A 78 -1.70 -0.12 8.20
CA ILE A 78 -0.70 -1.18 8.19
C ILE A 78 0.62 -0.59 8.70
N SER A 79 1.14 -1.11 9.81
CA SER A 79 2.43 -0.67 10.34
C SER A 79 3.61 -1.27 9.57
N ALA A 80 4.74 -0.57 9.55
CA ALA A 80 5.96 -1.01 8.87
C ALA A 80 6.47 -2.38 9.36
N ASN A 81 6.20 -2.76 10.61
CA ASN A 81 6.59 -4.07 11.16
C ASN A 81 5.90 -5.25 10.46
N HIS A 82 4.75 -5.02 9.82
CA HIS A 82 4.03 -6.03 9.04
C HIS A 82 4.48 -6.07 7.57
N ILE A 83 5.38 -5.17 7.17
CA ILE A 83 5.91 -5.10 5.81
C ILE A 83 7.33 -5.62 5.84
N LYS A 84 7.60 -6.67 5.05
CA LYS A 84 8.95 -7.17 4.88
C LYS A 84 9.74 -6.21 3.98
N ASP A 85 10.85 -5.71 4.50
CA ASP A 85 11.80 -4.93 3.68
C ASP A 85 12.40 -5.81 2.59
N SER A 86 12.31 -5.33 1.35
CA SER A 86 12.78 -6.01 0.13
C SER A 86 13.73 -5.15 -0.70
N THR A 87 14.28 -4.08 -0.10
CA THR A 87 15.28 -3.21 -0.72
C THR A 87 16.61 -3.92 -1.01
N SER A 88 16.90 -5.03 -0.34
CA SER A 88 18.09 -5.86 -0.60
C SER A 88 18.01 -6.67 -1.90
N TRP A 89 16.88 -6.63 -2.62
CA TRP A 89 16.70 -7.34 -3.88
C TRP A 89 17.18 -6.51 -5.07
N GLU A 90 18.22 -6.99 -5.75
CA GLU A 90 18.85 -6.27 -6.87
C GLU A 90 18.29 -6.64 -8.26
N LYS A 91 17.71 -7.85 -8.40
CA LYS A 91 17.16 -8.31 -9.70
C LYS A 91 15.85 -7.57 -10.02
N PRO A 92 15.47 -7.43 -11.30
CA PRO A 92 14.20 -6.81 -11.66
C PRO A 92 13.03 -7.63 -11.11
N ARG A 93 12.02 -6.96 -10.54
CA ARG A 93 10.80 -7.58 -9.97
C ARG A 93 9.79 -8.00 -11.07
N SER A 94 10.28 -8.75 -12.05
CA SER A 94 9.53 -9.28 -13.19
C SER A 94 8.92 -10.66 -12.87
N LEU A 95 8.04 -11.15 -13.76
CA LEU A 95 7.42 -12.48 -13.63
C LEU A 95 8.45 -13.62 -13.65
N GLU A 96 9.59 -13.43 -14.31
CA GLU A 96 10.67 -14.42 -14.42
C GLU A 96 11.43 -14.60 -13.11
N ASN A 97 11.63 -13.50 -12.37
CA ASN A 97 12.36 -13.49 -11.10
C ASN A 97 11.44 -13.60 -9.87
N LEU A 98 10.12 -13.71 -10.08
CA LEU A 98 9.13 -13.74 -9.00
C LEU A 98 9.38 -14.87 -8.01
N ALA A 99 9.72 -16.04 -8.51
CA ALA A 99 10.00 -17.21 -7.69
C ALA A 99 11.21 -17.01 -6.76
N ASP A 100 12.34 -16.60 -7.32
CA ASP A 100 13.55 -16.33 -6.54
C ASP A 100 13.30 -15.21 -5.51
N PHE A 101 12.51 -14.20 -5.90
CA PHE A 101 12.10 -13.13 -4.99
C PHE A 101 11.28 -13.67 -3.82
N LEU A 102 10.26 -14.49 -4.09
CA LEU A 102 9.45 -15.09 -3.04
C LEU A 102 10.29 -15.99 -2.13
N GLU A 103 11.24 -16.76 -2.66
CA GLU A 103 12.14 -17.59 -1.84
C GLU A 103 13.09 -16.77 -0.97
N ALA A 104 13.57 -15.62 -1.45
CA ALA A 104 14.44 -14.74 -0.67
C ALA A 104 13.72 -14.06 0.52
N PHE A 105 12.41 -13.81 0.38
CA PHE A 105 11.64 -13.06 1.39
C PHE A 105 10.60 -13.88 2.15
N ALA A 106 10.24 -15.07 1.68
CA ALA A 106 9.50 -16.05 2.47
C ALA A 106 10.44 -16.54 3.59
N GLY A 107 10.13 -16.17 4.84
CA GLY A 107 10.94 -16.60 5.98
C GLY A 107 11.05 -18.13 6.09
N GLU A 108 11.93 -18.61 6.96
CA GLU A 108 12.28 -20.04 7.16
C GLU A 108 11.09 -21.00 7.42
N SER A 109 9.89 -20.48 7.70
CA SER A 109 8.80 -21.23 8.30
C SER A 109 7.98 -22.11 7.35
N GLU A 110 7.93 -21.83 6.05
CA GLU A 110 7.00 -22.53 5.15
C GLU A 110 7.65 -22.76 3.79
N LYS A 111 8.00 -24.02 3.54
CA LYS A 111 8.23 -24.58 2.22
C LYS A 111 7.10 -24.15 1.28
N LEU A 112 7.33 -23.13 0.43
CA LEU A 112 6.34 -22.61 -0.55
C LEU A 112 5.87 -23.69 -1.56
N ASP A 113 6.64 -24.79 -1.65
CA ASP A 113 6.32 -26.01 -2.39
C ASP A 113 5.23 -26.86 -1.71
N ARG A 114 5.07 -26.75 -0.39
CA ARG A 114 4.14 -27.60 0.39
C ARG A 114 2.84 -26.89 0.68
N ALA A 115 1.77 -27.43 0.09
CA ALA A 115 0.42 -27.03 0.46
C ALA A 115 0.10 -27.44 1.91
N PRO A 116 -0.65 -26.62 2.66
CA PRO A 116 -1.08 -26.93 4.01
C PRO A 116 -2.09 -28.10 3.98
N LYS A 117 -1.97 -29.02 4.95
CA LYS A 117 -2.82 -30.23 5.03
C LYS A 117 -4.30 -29.91 5.34
N LYS A 118 -4.54 -28.77 6.01
CA LYS A 118 -5.88 -28.34 6.40
C LYS A 118 -6.50 -27.53 5.28
N ASN A 119 -7.66 -27.97 4.81
CA ASN A 119 -8.42 -27.24 3.80
C ASN A 119 -8.82 -25.85 4.33
N GLY A 120 -8.64 -24.82 3.50
CA GLY A 120 -9.02 -23.45 3.84
C GLY A 120 -8.01 -22.65 4.68
N SER A 121 -6.80 -23.17 4.91
CA SER A 121 -5.74 -22.41 5.59
C SER A 121 -4.50 -22.23 4.70
N PRO A 122 -4.55 -21.39 3.65
CA PRO A 122 -3.39 -21.17 2.78
C PRO A 122 -2.23 -20.54 3.55
N HIS A 123 -0.99 -20.95 3.22
CA HIS A 123 0.22 -20.36 3.81
C HIS A 123 0.58 -19.00 3.19
N THR A 124 0.13 -18.73 1.97
CA THR A 124 0.45 -17.50 1.22
C THR A 124 -0.75 -17.05 0.39
N LEU A 125 -1.01 -15.75 0.39
CA LEU A 125 -2.03 -15.11 -0.44
C LEU A 125 -1.35 -14.09 -1.35
N ILE A 126 -1.63 -14.18 -2.65
CA ILE A 126 -1.11 -13.26 -3.67
C ILE A 126 -2.30 -12.51 -4.26
N VAL A 127 -2.26 -11.19 -4.17
CA VAL A 127 -3.33 -10.30 -4.60
C VAL A 127 -2.88 -9.53 -5.83
N ALA A 128 -3.67 -9.56 -6.90
CA ALA A 128 -3.42 -8.82 -8.13
C ALA A 128 -4.60 -7.94 -8.50
N GLY A 129 -4.33 -6.76 -9.09
CA GLY A 129 -5.37 -5.80 -9.46
C GLY A 129 -6.30 -6.21 -10.61
N ALA A 130 -6.02 -7.33 -11.29
CA ALA A 130 -6.86 -7.85 -12.37
C ALA A 130 -6.73 -9.38 -12.49
N GLY A 131 -7.81 -10.05 -12.91
CA GLY A 131 -7.85 -11.51 -13.05
C GLY A 131 -6.84 -12.06 -14.06
N LEU A 132 -6.57 -11.33 -15.16
CA LEU A 132 -5.54 -11.71 -16.13
C LEU A 132 -4.15 -11.74 -15.47
N ARG A 133 -3.81 -10.71 -14.68
CA ARG A 133 -2.53 -10.66 -13.95
C ARG A 133 -2.41 -11.78 -12.92
N ALA A 134 -3.51 -12.09 -12.21
CA ALA A 134 -3.52 -13.23 -11.28
C ALA A 134 -3.27 -14.56 -12.01
N ALA A 135 -3.87 -14.75 -13.18
CA ALA A 135 -3.66 -15.95 -13.99
C ALA A 135 -2.20 -16.06 -14.48
N ASP A 136 -1.58 -14.95 -14.87
CA ASP A 136 -0.18 -14.94 -15.30
C ASP A 136 0.76 -15.29 -14.13
N LEU A 137 0.57 -14.68 -12.96
CA LEU A 137 1.34 -15.03 -11.75
C LEU A 137 1.28 -16.54 -11.46
N VAL A 138 0.07 -17.12 -11.49
CA VAL A 138 -0.13 -18.56 -11.24
C VAL A 138 0.54 -19.44 -12.31
N ARG A 139 0.56 -19.01 -13.59
CA ARG A 139 1.24 -19.75 -14.66
C ARG A 139 2.75 -19.79 -14.44
N TYR A 140 3.36 -18.64 -14.12
CA TYR A 140 4.79 -18.53 -13.87
C TYR A 140 5.22 -19.31 -12.61
N GLU A 141 4.41 -19.28 -11.55
CA GLU A 141 4.67 -20.09 -10.34
C GLU A 141 4.56 -21.60 -10.59
N ARG A 142 3.58 -22.05 -11.39
CA ARG A 142 3.42 -23.48 -11.70
C ARG A 142 4.55 -24.02 -12.57
N LEU A 143 5.04 -23.22 -13.51
CA LEU A 143 6.23 -23.57 -14.31
C LEU A 143 7.44 -23.83 -13.41
N LEU A 144 7.61 -23.01 -12.36
CA LEU A 144 8.68 -23.20 -11.38
C LEU A 144 8.54 -24.51 -10.59
N LYS A 145 7.31 -24.86 -10.14
CA LYS A 145 7.04 -26.11 -9.41
C LYS A 145 7.30 -27.38 -10.25
N LEU A 146 7.21 -27.30 -11.58
CA LEU A 146 7.52 -28.43 -12.48
C LEU A 146 9.01 -28.52 -12.86
N SER A 147 9.75 -27.41 -12.80
CA SER A 147 11.15 -27.37 -13.26
C SER A 147 12.17 -27.80 -12.20
N ARG A 148 11.77 -28.02 -10.94
CA ARG A 148 12.68 -28.46 -9.87
C ARG A 148 12.47 -29.95 -9.58
N PRO A 149 13.45 -30.84 -9.82
CA PRO A 149 13.36 -32.23 -9.40
C PRO A 149 13.34 -32.28 -7.86
N SER A 150 12.45 -33.12 -7.34
CA SER A 150 12.22 -33.38 -5.91
C SER A 150 13.44 -33.89 -5.17
#